data_AF-A0A3P7JZ74-F1
#
_entry.id   AF-A0A3P7JZ74-F1
#
_cell.length_a   1.000
_cell.length_b   1.000
_cell.length_c   1.000
_cell.angle_alpha   90.00
_cell.angle_beta   90.00
_cell.angle_gamma   90.00
#
_symmetry.space_group_name_H-M   'P 1'
#
loop_
_entity.id
_entity.type
_entity.pdbx_description
1 polymer ?
#
loop_
_entity_poly.entity_id
_entity_poly.type
_entity_poly.pdbx_seq_one_letter_code
_entity_poly.pdbx_strand_id
1 'polypeptide(L)'
;MLSRNGTLLYQYLLNVTYEDQFKQLIYFDSNRDPPAWYDILNYVGQRKPDDPYAEVGSFQSNNINGVEELNMTDTHNIVFFDRTNVLPESVCSRPCGMDRSKEKPLHAAGFVRIVWIIK
;
A
#
# COMPACT_ATOMS: atom_id res chain seq x y z
N MET A 1 -14.84 -16.16 -42.35
CA MET A 1 -14.58 -15.98 -40.90
C MET A 1 -13.31 -16.75 -40.58
N LEU A 2 -12.21 -16.06 -40.30
CA LEU A 2 -10.99 -16.72 -39.80
C LEU A 2 -11.30 -17.22 -38.39
N SER A 3 -11.37 -18.54 -38.19
CA SER A 3 -11.42 -19.13 -36.87
C SER A 3 -10.12 -18.76 -36.15
N ARG A 4 -10.17 -17.79 -35.25
CA ARG A 4 -9.00 -17.40 -34.45
C ARG A 4 -8.63 -18.57 -33.55
N ASN A 5 -7.41 -19.08 -33.70
CA ASN A 5 -6.87 -20.13 -32.84
C ASN A 5 -6.68 -19.56 -31.42
N GLY A 6 -7.49 -20.04 -30.47
CA GLY A 6 -7.46 -19.57 -29.08
C GLY A 6 -6.14 -19.86 -28.37
N THR A 7 -5.50 -21.00 -28.66
CA THR A 7 -4.20 -21.36 -28.09
C THR A 7 -3.11 -20.39 -28.55
N LEU A 8 -3.12 -20.03 -29.84
CA LEU A 8 -2.20 -19.04 -30.39
C LEU A 8 -2.42 -17.65 -29.76
N LEU A 9 -3.68 -17.25 -29.60
CA LEU A 9 -4.02 -15.98 -28.95
C LEU A 9 -3.55 -15.95 -27.49
N TYR A 10 -3.75 -17.03 -26.74
CA TYR A 10 -3.30 -17.12 -25.35
C TYR A 10 -1.78 -17.01 -25.23
N GLN A 11 -1.02 -17.71 -26.08
CA GLN A 11 0.44 -17.61 -26.12
C GLN A 11 0.92 -16.19 -26.44
N TYR A 12 0.22 -15.50 -27.34
CA TYR A 12 0.53 -14.10 -27.65
C TYR A 12 0.27 -13.18 -26.45
N LEU A 13 -0.87 -13.34 -25.77
CA LEU A 13 -1.22 -12.53 -24.60
C LEU A 13 -0.24 -12.70 -23.44
N LEU A 14 0.32 -13.90 -23.25
CA LEU A 14 1.30 -14.13 -22.19
C LEU A 14 2.69 -13.55 -22.47
N ASN A 15 3.02 -13.26 -23.73
CA ASN A 15 4.35 -12.79 -24.14
C ASN A 15 4.31 -11.39 -24.75
N VAL A 16 3.26 -10.63 -24.43
CA VAL A 16 3.13 -9.24 -24.87
C VAL A 16 3.76 -8.31 -23.84
N THR A 17 4.49 -7.32 -24.35
CA THR A 17 4.91 -6.15 -23.59
C THR A 17 4.45 -4.92 -24.34
N TYR A 18 3.70 -4.05 -23.70
CA TYR A 18 3.21 -2.82 -24.32
C TYR A 18 3.10 -1.69 -23.30
N GLU A 19 3.06 -0.46 -23.80
CA GLU A 19 2.81 0.73 -22.99
C GLU A 19 1.34 1.11 -23.09
N ASP A 20 0.69 1.34 -21.95
CA ASP A 20 -0.72 1.73 -21.93
C ASP A 20 -0.90 3.25 -22.15
N GLN A 21 -2.15 3.73 -22.07
CA GLN A 21 -2.48 5.14 -22.23
C GLN A 21 -1.89 6.05 -21.14
N PHE A 22 -1.50 5.48 -19.99
CA PHE A 22 -0.93 6.17 -18.85
C PHE A 22 0.60 6.06 -18.80
N LYS A 23 1.23 5.59 -19.89
CA LYS A 23 2.69 5.41 -19.99
C LYS A 23 3.25 4.35 -19.04
N GLN A 24 2.41 3.39 -18.64
CA GLN A 24 2.79 2.26 -17.80
C GLN A 24 3.18 1.07 -18.67
N LEU A 25 4.28 0.41 -18.31
CA LEU A 25 4.79 -0.77 -19.03
C LEU A 25 4.07 -2.03 -18.56
N ILE A 26 3.15 -2.55 -19.37
CA ILE A 26 2.39 -3.77 -19.10
C ILE A 26 3.13 -4.98 -19.67
N TYR A 27 3.29 -6.01 -18.84
CA TYR A 27 3.87 -7.32 -19.18
C TYR A 27 3.27 -8.37 -18.24
N PHE A 28 3.53 -9.65 -18.46
CA PHE A 28 3.11 -10.72 -17.55
C PHE A 28 4.33 -11.48 -17.03
N ASP A 29 4.35 -11.76 -15.73
CA ASP A 29 5.41 -12.55 -15.11
C ASP A 29 5.24 -14.06 -15.36
N SER A 30 6.09 -14.88 -14.72
CA SER A 30 6.01 -16.34 -14.83
C SER A 30 4.72 -16.94 -14.25
N ASN A 31 4.03 -16.24 -13.34
CA ASN A 31 2.75 -16.63 -12.77
C ASN A 31 1.56 -16.17 -13.63
N ARG A 32 1.81 -15.34 -14.64
CA ARG A 32 0.84 -14.67 -15.52
C ARG A 32 0.16 -13.48 -14.86
N ASP A 33 0.83 -12.86 -13.92
CA ASP A 33 0.37 -11.66 -13.23
C ASP A 33 1.00 -10.41 -13.86
N PRO A 34 0.20 -9.36 -14.12
CA PRO A 34 0.74 -8.09 -14.56
C PRO A 34 1.37 -7.30 -13.41
N PRO A 35 2.23 -6.31 -13.71
CA PRO A 35 2.63 -5.32 -12.72
C PRO A 35 1.42 -4.60 -12.12
N ALA A 36 1.54 -4.16 -10.86
CA ALA A 36 0.46 -3.54 -10.11
C ALA A 36 0.79 -2.09 -9.72
N TRP A 37 -0.16 -1.18 -9.97
CA TRP A 37 -0.11 0.21 -9.56
C TRP A 37 -1.40 0.58 -8.84
N TYR A 38 -1.28 1.27 -7.72
CA TYR A 38 -2.42 1.73 -6.94
C TYR A 38 -2.23 3.18 -6.53
N ASP A 39 -3.28 3.97 -6.67
CA ASP A 39 -3.36 5.29 -6.08
C ASP A 39 -3.85 5.17 -4.63
N ILE A 40 -3.21 5.89 -3.72
CA ILE A 40 -3.57 5.92 -2.31
C ILE A 40 -4.45 7.13 -2.09
N LEU A 41 -5.71 6.89 -1.76
CA LEU A 41 -6.69 7.95 -1.56
C LEU A 41 -6.95 8.17 -0.06
N ASN A 42 -6.99 9.43 0.36
CA ASN A 42 -7.48 9.85 1.66
C ASN A 42 -8.90 10.39 1.57
N TYR A 43 -9.80 9.94 2.45
CA TYR A 43 -11.16 10.46 2.51
C TYR A 43 -11.20 11.82 3.23
N VAL A 44 -11.58 12.86 2.49
CA VAL A 44 -11.67 14.26 2.93
C VAL A 44 -13.09 14.82 2.81
N GLY A 45 -14.11 13.96 2.67
CA GLY A 45 -15.50 14.36 2.39
C GLY A 45 -16.14 15.32 3.40
N GLN A 46 -15.62 15.40 4.63
CA GLN A 46 -16.06 16.43 5.58
C GLN A 46 -15.57 17.85 5.25
N ARG A 47 -14.48 17.99 4.47
CA ARG A 47 -13.94 19.26 3.97
C ARG A 47 -14.39 19.57 2.55
N LYS A 48 -14.50 18.54 1.70
CA LYS A 48 -14.91 18.63 0.30
C LYS A 48 -16.03 17.61 0.03
N PRO A 49 -17.31 17.96 0.28
CA PRO A 49 -18.42 17.03 0.11
C PRO A 49 -18.59 16.56 -1.35
N ASP A 50 -18.30 17.44 -2.31
CA ASP A 50 -18.45 17.17 -3.75
C ASP A 50 -17.30 16.36 -4.34
N ASP A 51 -16.14 16.34 -3.68
CA ASP A 51 -14.93 15.60 -4.08
C ASP A 51 -14.27 15.00 -2.83
N PRO A 52 -14.84 13.91 -2.30
CA PRO A 52 -14.52 13.43 -0.96
C PRO A 52 -13.24 12.60 -0.89
N TYR A 53 -12.52 12.41 -2.00
CA TYR A 53 -11.28 11.65 -2.05
C TYR A 53 -10.15 12.51 -2.61
N ALA A 54 -9.05 12.57 -1.88
CA ALA A 54 -7.81 13.20 -2.34
C ALA A 54 -6.75 12.12 -2.51
N GLU A 55 -6.07 12.09 -3.65
CA GLU A 55 -4.87 11.27 -3.83
C GLU A 55 -3.74 11.82 -2.95
N VAL A 56 -3.09 10.94 -2.18
CA VAL A 56 -2.02 11.29 -1.22
C VAL A 56 -0.73 10.51 -1.43
N GLY A 57 -0.74 9.59 -2.41
CA GLY A 57 0.41 8.76 -2.72
C GLY A 57 0.07 7.70 -3.77
N SER A 58 1.06 6.87 -4.06
CA SER A 58 0.93 5.72 -4.94
C SER A 58 1.77 4.56 -4.44
N PHE A 59 1.37 3.36 -4.84
CA PHE A 59 2.13 2.13 -4.65
C PHE A 59 2.39 1.50 -6.01
N GLN A 60 3.63 1.08 -6.24
CA GLN A 60 4.02 0.38 -7.46
C GLN A 60 4.72 -0.92 -7.08
N SER A 61 4.24 -2.03 -7.63
CA SER A 61 4.93 -3.32 -7.59
C SER A 61 5.42 -3.65 -8.98
N ASN A 62 6.72 -3.51 -9.19
CA ASN A 62 7.39 -3.86 -10.44
C ASN A 62 8.03 -5.24 -10.29
N ASN A 63 7.39 -6.22 -10.94
CA ASN A 63 7.77 -7.63 -10.93
C ASN A 63 9.15 -7.93 -11.54
N ILE A 64 9.77 -6.97 -12.24
CA ILE A 64 11.09 -7.16 -12.87
C ILE A 64 12.19 -7.49 -11.84
N ASN A 65 12.09 -6.95 -10.62
CA ASN A 65 13.05 -7.22 -9.52
C ASN A 65 12.37 -7.52 -8.17
N GLY A 66 11.03 -7.62 -8.15
CA GLY A 66 10.26 -7.70 -6.90
C GLY A 66 10.43 -6.45 -6.02
N VAL A 67 10.71 -5.30 -6.64
CA VAL A 67 10.80 -4.04 -5.91
C VAL A 67 9.36 -3.55 -5.71
N GLU A 68 9.08 -3.14 -4.48
CA GLU A 68 7.81 -2.51 -4.13
C GLU A 68 8.13 -1.10 -3.66
N GLU A 69 7.52 -0.12 -4.30
CA GLU A 69 7.74 1.29 -4.01
C GLU A 69 6.45 1.90 -3.49
N LEU A 70 6.50 2.36 -2.24
CA LEU A 70 5.47 3.19 -1.63
C LEU A 70 5.93 4.64 -1.69
N ASN A 71 5.17 5.49 -2.38
CA ASN A 71 5.41 6.91 -2.45
C ASN A 71 4.24 7.68 -1.81
N MET A 72 4.51 8.39 -0.72
CA MET A 72 3.54 9.27 -0.08
C MET A 72 3.89 10.72 -0.44
N THR A 73 3.26 11.23 -1.49
CA THR A 73 3.57 12.53 -2.09
C THR A 73 2.96 13.70 -1.34
N ASP A 74 1.80 13.52 -0.71
CA ASP A 74 1.05 14.60 -0.07
C ASP A 74 0.70 14.29 1.39
N THR A 75 1.73 14.05 2.20
CA THR A 75 1.58 13.74 3.63
C THR A 75 1.00 14.89 4.45
N HIS A 76 1.12 16.14 3.97
CA HIS A 76 0.66 17.33 4.69
C HIS A 76 -0.85 17.58 4.54
N ASN A 77 -1.44 17.12 3.43
CA ASN A 77 -2.88 17.23 3.18
C ASN A 77 -3.67 15.96 3.56
N ILE A 78 -3.02 14.92 4.07
CA ILE A 78 -3.71 13.82 4.74
C ILE A 78 -4.48 14.39 5.92
N VAL A 79 -5.76 14.02 6.00
CA VAL A 79 -6.68 14.43 7.07
C VAL A 79 -7.11 13.20 7.82
N PHE A 80 -6.84 13.17 9.11
CA PHE A 80 -7.28 12.11 10.01
C PHE A 80 -8.67 12.41 10.58
N PHE A 81 -9.21 11.44 11.32
CA PHE A 81 -10.57 11.50 11.87
C PHE A 81 -10.87 12.77 12.67
N ASP A 82 -9.89 13.29 13.40
CA ASP A 82 -9.99 14.50 14.23
C ASP A 82 -9.87 15.82 13.42
N ARG A 83 -9.85 15.72 12.09
CA ARG A 83 -9.68 16.83 11.14
C ARG A 83 -8.31 17.49 11.19
N THR A 84 -7.32 16.89 11.83
CA THR A 84 -5.94 17.35 11.80
C THR A 84 -5.15 16.60 10.72
N ASN A 85 -3.98 17.13 10.39
CA ASN A 85 -2.95 16.43 9.63
C ASN A 85 -1.86 15.87 10.56
N VAL A 86 -2.14 15.77 11.86
CA VAL A 86 -1.23 15.20 12.84
C VAL A 86 -1.35 13.69 12.79
N LEU A 87 -0.25 13.01 12.47
CA LEU A 87 -0.20 11.56 12.41
C LEU A 87 -0.61 10.95 13.76
N PRO A 88 -1.68 10.15 13.83
CA PRO A 88 -2.12 9.56 15.08
C PRO A 88 -1.15 8.47 15.53
N GLU A 89 -0.86 8.46 16.84
CA GLU A 89 -0.11 7.37 17.46
C GLU A 89 -1.03 6.15 17.62
N SER A 90 -0.71 5.06 16.91
CA SER A 90 -1.45 3.78 17.00
C SER A 90 -0.57 2.67 17.58
N VAL A 91 -0.10 2.86 18.81
CA VAL A 91 0.73 1.88 19.54
C VAL A 91 -0.02 1.25 20.70
N CYS A 92 0.24 -0.02 21.00
CA CYS A 92 -0.31 -0.67 22.18
C CYS A 92 0.43 -0.30 23.47
N SER A 93 1.72 0.02 23.36
CA SER A 93 2.55 0.49 24.47
C SER A 93 3.53 1.53 23.93
N ARG A 94 3.71 2.63 24.65
CA ARG A 94 4.64 3.69 24.21
C ARG A 94 6.08 3.20 24.27
N PRO A 95 6.98 3.72 23.42
CA PRO A 95 8.41 3.44 23.51
C PRO A 95 8.96 3.77 24.90
N CYS A 96 9.89 2.96 25.39
CA CYS A 96 10.62 3.28 26.63
C CYS A 96 11.55 4.48 26.38
N GLY A 97 11.68 5.34 27.39
CA GLY A 97 12.76 6.34 27.41
C GLY A 97 14.13 5.67 27.41
N MET A 98 15.19 6.42 27.09
CA MET A 98 16.56 5.89 26.98
C MET A 98 17.05 5.21 28.28
N ASP A 99 16.48 5.56 29.43
CA ASP A 99 16.81 5.08 30.76
C ASP A 99 16.00 3.86 31.22
N ARG A 100 15.02 3.41 30.43
CA ARG A 100 14.07 2.36 30.81
C ARG A 100 14.11 1.19 29.85
N SER A 101 13.85 0.00 30.38
CA SER A 101 13.83 -1.23 29.59
C SER A 101 12.40 -1.75 29.37
N LYS A 102 12.19 -2.43 28.24
CA LYS A 102 10.92 -3.10 27.94
C LYS A 102 10.85 -4.40 28.71
N GLU A 103 9.80 -4.58 29.51
CA GLU A 103 9.50 -5.85 30.17
C GLU A 103 8.21 -6.44 29.57
N LYS A 104 8.19 -7.77 29.36
CA LYS A 104 6.98 -8.47 28.95
C LYS A 104 6.03 -8.56 30.16
N PRO A 105 4.74 -8.21 30.03
CA PRO A 105 3.82 -8.29 31.17
C PRO A 105 3.69 -9.73 31.67
N LEU A 106 3.81 -9.98 32.98
CA LEU A 106 3.69 -11.32 33.57
C LEU A 106 2.31 -11.97 33.31
N HIS A 107 1.24 -11.18 33.17
CA HIS A 107 -0.09 -11.66 32.79
C HIS A 107 -0.34 -11.70 31.28
N ALA A 108 0.61 -11.25 30.45
CA ALA A 108 0.51 -11.27 28.99
C ALA A 108 1.22 -12.48 28.37
N ALA A 109 1.39 -13.58 29.13
CA ALA A 109 1.87 -14.86 28.61
C ALA A 109 0.96 -15.49 27.51
N GLY A 110 -0.07 -14.77 27.04
CA GLY A 110 -0.87 -15.09 25.86
C GLY A 110 -1.37 -13.89 25.05
N PHE A 111 -0.85 -12.66 25.24
CA PHE A 111 -1.32 -11.48 24.50
C PHE A 111 -0.25 -10.90 23.56
N VAL A 112 -0.74 -10.24 22.50
CA VAL A 112 -0.03 -9.77 21.28
C VAL A 112 1.39 -9.25 21.55
N ARG A 113 2.38 -9.65 20.73
CA ARG A 113 3.82 -9.32 20.88
C ARG A 113 4.16 -7.82 20.98
N ILE A 114 3.22 -6.93 20.63
CA ILE A 114 3.40 -5.47 20.64
C ILE A 114 3.02 -4.80 21.97
N VAL A 115 2.69 -5.57 23.02
CA VAL A 115 2.38 -5.05 24.37
C VAL A 115 3.59 -5.20 25.29
N TRP A 116 4.01 -4.13 25.97
CA TRP A 116 5.09 -4.17 26.97
C TRP A 116 4.85 -3.20 28.13
N ILE A 117 5.48 -3.47 29.28
CA ILE A 117 5.51 -2.58 30.45
C ILE A 117 6.86 -1.86 30.48
N ILE A 118 6.85 -0.62 30.95
CA ILE A 118 8.04 0.22 31.14
C ILE A 118 8.48 0.09 32.60
N LYS A 119 9.74 -0.32 32.82
CA LYS A 119 10.36 -0.41 34.15
C LYS A 119 11.40 0.67 34.35
#